data_AF-A0A7Z9LZS5-F1
#
_entry.id   AF-A0A7Z9LZS5-F1
#
_cell.length_a   1.000
_cell.length_b   1.000
_cell.length_c   1.000
_cell.angle_alpha   90.00
_cell.angle_beta   90.00
_cell.angle_gamma   90.00
#
_symmetry.space_group_name_H-M   'P 1'
#
loop_
_entity.id
_entity.type
_entity.pdbx_description
1 polymer ?
#
loop_
_entity_poly.entity_id
_entity_poly.type
_entity_poly.pdbx_seq_one_letter_code
_entity_poly.pdbx_strand_id
1 'polypeptide(L)' 'MAEETAHPQLIHKALQLLPSATFVLTCAHDKFRDGILTSWVQQCSTEPPMLIVAIPKGQQIEPLLR' A
#
# COMPACT_ATOMS: atom_id res chain seq x y z
N MET A 1 0.89 26.92 -17.05
CA MET A 1 0.26 25.94 -16.13
C MET A 1 0.50 26.46 -14.73
N ALA A 2 -0.56 26.86 -14.02
CA ALA A 2 -0.42 27.32 -12.64
C ALA A 2 0.06 26.14 -11.78
N GLU A 3 1.07 26.36 -10.94
CA GLU A 3 1.47 25.40 -9.91
C GLU A 3 0.32 25.28 -8.91
N GLU A 4 -0.43 24.19 -9.01
CA GLU A 4 -1.44 23.85 -8.02
C GLU A 4 -0.71 23.44 -6.73
N THR A 5 -0.84 24.26 -5.70
CA THR A 5 -0.19 24.04 -4.41
C THR A 5 -0.90 22.90 -3.71
N ALA A 6 -0.28 21.72 -3.66
CA ALA A 6 -0.84 20.58 -2.96
C ALA A 6 -1.00 20.90 -1.46
N HIS A 7 -2.18 20.62 -0.90
CA HIS A 7 -2.47 20.73 0.53
C HIS A 7 -2.56 19.30 1.13
N PRO A 8 -1.47 18.75 1.69
CA PRO A 8 -1.40 17.33 2.07
C PRO A 8 -2.49 16.90 3.05
N GLN A 9 -2.87 17.78 3.97
CA GLN A 9 -3.91 17.49 4.96
C GLN A 9 -5.30 17.38 4.33
N LEU A 10 -5.59 18.19 3.30
CA LEU A 10 -6.86 18.10 2.56
C LEU A 10 -6.93 16.79 1.77
N ILE A 11 -5.85 16.43 1.09
CA ILE A 11 -5.75 15.16 0.35
C ILE A 11 -5.93 13.97 1.29
N HIS A 12 -5.27 13.98 2.45
CA HIS A 12 -5.41 12.91 3.45
C HIS A 12 -6.85 12.74 3.93
N LYS A 13 -7.52 13.85 4.28
CA LYS A 13 -8.93 13.82 4.71
C LYS A 13 -9.86 13.29 3.62
N ALA A 14 -9.65 13.70 2.37
CA ALA A 14 -10.44 13.21 1.25
C ALA A 14 -10.27 11.69 1.05
N LEU A 15 -9.02 11.19 1.13
CA LEU A 15 -8.73 9.77 0.99
C LEU A 15 -9.32 8.90 2.11
N GLN A 16 -9.45 9.44 3.33
CA GLN A 16 -10.10 8.72 4.44
C GLN A 16 -11.59 8.43 4.22
N LEU A 17 -12.24 9.12 3.28
CA LEU A 17 -13.63 8.87 2.92
C LEU A 17 -13.79 7.67 1.98
N LEU A 18 -12.71 7.19 1.38
CA LEU A 18 -12.75 6.01 0.52
C LEU A 18 -12.91 4.75 1.38
N PRO A 19 -13.87 3.87 1.06
CA PRO A 19 -14.00 2.61 1.77
C PRO A 19 -12.74 1.78 1.56
N SER A 20 -12.17 1.30 2.66
CA SER A 20 -11.03 0.39 2.64
C SER A 20 -11.20 -0.64 3.75
N ALA A 21 -10.64 -1.82 3.54
CA ALA A 21 -10.48 -2.82 4.59
C ALA A 21 -9.04 -2.80 5.09
N THR A 22 -8.83 -3.26 6.32
CA THR A 22 -7.49 -3.47 6.87
C THR A 22 -7.03 -4.88 6.56
N PHE A 23 -5.83 -5.00 6.00
CA PHE A 23 -5.18 -6.26 5.66
C PHE A 23 -3.84 -6.39 6.41
N VAL A 24 -3.38 -7.63 6.57
CA VAL A 24 -2.01 -7.93 6.97
C VAL A 24 -1.28 -8.47 5.75
N LEU A 25 -0.28 -7.73 5.26
CA LEU A 25 0.65 -8.25 4.25
C LEU A 25 1.81 -8.93 4.97
N THR A 26 2.04 -10.21 4.70
CA THR A 26 3.15 -10.97 5.28
C THR A 26 4.10 -11.44 4.19
N CYS A 27 5.39 -11.55 4.50
CA CYS A 27 6.37 -12.20 3.63
C CYS A 27 7.29 -13.13 4.42
N ALA A 28 7.89 -14.08 3.72
CA ALA A 28 8.92 -14.94 4.28
C ALA A 28 9.95 -15.26 3.20
N HIS A 29 11.22 -15.12 3.53
CA HIS A 29 12.35 -15.52 2.68
C HIS A 29 13.44 -16.12 3.57
N ASP A 30 13.87 -17.35 3.26
CA ASP A 30 14.74 -18.16 4.11
C ASP A 30 14.27 -18.25 5.58
N LYS A 31 15.04 -17.66 6.51
CA LYS A 31 14.76 -17.62 7.94
C LYS A 31 14.08 -16.32 8.37
N PHE A 32 13.89 -15.38 7.46
CA PHE A 32 13.33 -14.07 7.75
C PHE A 32 11.82 -14.09 7.49
N ARG A 33 11.08 -13.49 8.42
CA ARG A 33 9.63 -13.34 8.39
C ARG A 33 9.30 -11.94 8.84
N ASP A 34 8.41 -11.29 8.12
CA ASP A 34 7.96 -9.94 8.46
C ASP A 34 6.52 -9.72 7.95
N GLY A 35 5.89 -8.66 8.44
CA GLY A 35 4.55 -8.29 8.03
C GLY A 35 4.17 -6.87 8.42
N ILE A 36 3.25 -6.29 7.64
CA ILE A 36 2.74 -4.94 7.86
C ILE A 36 1.21 -4.91 7.82
N LEU A 37 0.62 -4.01 8.60
CA LEU A 37 -0.78 -3.62 8.43
C LEU A 37 -0.89 -2.61 7.30
N THR A 38 -1.83 -2.82 6.39
CA THR A 38 -2.10 -1.89 5.28
C THR A 38 -3.56 -1.88 4.89
N SER A 39 -4.06 -0.71 4.50
CA SER A 39 -5.37 -0.55 3.86
C SER A 39 -5.27 -0.27 2.36
N TRP A 40 -4.05 -0.22 1.82
CA TRP A 40 -3.77 0.13 0.42
C TRP A 40 -3.68 -1.11 -0.47
N VAL A 41 -4.76 -1.86 -0.57
CA VAL A 41 -4.87 -3.10 -1.37
C VAL A 41 -5.97 -2.94 -2.41
N GLN A 42 -5.68 -3.28 -3.68
CA GLN A 42 -6.66 -3.29 -4.76
C GLN A 42 -6.47 -4.50 -5.69
N GLN A 43 -7.57 -5.06 -6.20
CA GLN A 43 -7.53 -6.00 -7.32
C GLN A 43 -7.21 -5.24 -8.61
N CYS A 44 -6.22 -5.72 -9.37
CA CYS A 44 -5.77 -5.06 -10.59
C CYS A 44 -5.95 -5.89 -11.86
N SER A 45 -6.27 -7.18 -11.72
CA SER A 45 -6.59 -8.05 -12.84
C SER A 45 -7.36 -9.28 -12.37
N THR A 46 -8.26 -9.77 -13.23
CA THR A 46 -8.98 -11.03 -13.03
C THR A 46 -8.32 -12.19 -13.79
N GLU A 47 -7.59 -11.93 -14.87
CA GLU A 47 -6.91 -12.96 -15.66
C GLU A 47 -5.56 -12.44 -16.22
N PRO A 48 -4.42 -12.79 -15.59
CA PRO A 48 -4.30 -13.59 -14.37
C PRO A 48 -4.86 -12.84 -13.14
N PRO A 49 -5.30 -13.54 -12.08
CA PRO A 49 -5.76 -12.89 -10.85
C PRO A 49 -4.58 -12.18 -10.17
N MET A 50 -4.70 -10.86 -9.97
CA MET A 50 -3.62 -10.05 -9.40
C MET A 50 -4.13 -8.97 -8.44
N LEU A 51 -3.25 -8.60 -7.51
CA LEU A 51 -3.43 -7.51 -6.56
C LEU A 51 -2.28 -6.50 -6.66
N ILE A 52 -2.56 -5.25 -6.32
CA ILE A 52 -1.55 -4.23 -6.04
C ILE A 52 -1.64 -3.87 -4.56
N VAL A 53 -0.48 -3.77 -3.91
CA VAL A 53 -0.34 -3.27 -2.54
C VAL A 53 0.63 -2.11 -2.52
N ALA A 54 0.19 -0.94 -2.05
CA ALA A 54 1.08 0.20 -1.87
C ALA A 54 1.75 0.13 -0.49
N ILE A 55 3.07 0.22 -0.45
CA ILE A 55 3.88 0.15 0.75
C ILE A 55 4.72 1.43 0.85
N PRO A 56 4.76 2.12 2.00
CA PRO A 56 5.67 3.23 2.20
C PRO A 56 7.12 2.79 1.97
N LYS A 57 7.93 3.65 1.35
CA LYS A 57 9.37 3.36 1.16
C LYS A 57 10.08 3.24 2.50
N GLY A 58 11.11 2.39 2.56
CA GLY A 58 11.96 2.24 3.74
C GLY A 58 11.38 1.33 4.83
N GLN A 59 10.30 0.61 4.54
CA GLN A 59 9.80 -0.44 5.42
C GLN A 59 10.76 -1.62 5.46
N GLN A 60 10.94 -2.23 6.63
CA GLN A 60 11.83 -3.39 6.81
C GLN A 60 11.42 -4.60 5.96
N ILE A 61 10.14 -4.67 5.59
CA ILE A 61 9.58 -5.69 4.71
C ILE A 61 10.02 -5.54 3.24
N GLU A 62 10.42 -4.33 2.80
CA GLU A 62 10.68 -4.00 1.39
C GLU A 62 11.76 -4.91 0.75
N PRO A 63 12.89 -5.24 1.41
CA PRO A 63 13.89 -6.16 0.87
C PRO A 63 13.43 -7.63 0.81
N LEU A 64 12.43 -8.03 1.59
CA LEU A 64 11.89 -9.40 1.58
C LEU A 64 10.83 -9.61 0.49
N LEU A 65 10.36 -8.54 -0.15
CA LEU A 65 9.33 -8.55 -1.19
C LEU A 65 9.91 -8.46 -2.63
N ARG A 66 11.22 -8.28 -2.77
CA ARG A 66 11.94 -8.14 -4.05
C ARG A 66 12.97 -9.26 -4.21
#